data_AF-A0AAU9XER7-F1
#
_entry.id   AF-A0AAU9XER7-F1
#
_cell.length_a   1.000
_cell.length_b   1.000
_cell.length_c   1.000
_cell.angle_alpha   90.00
_cell.angle_beta   90.00
_cell.angle_gamma   90.00
#
_symmetry.space_group_name_H-M   'P 1'
#
loop_
_entity.id
_entity.type
_entity.pdbx_description
1 polymer ?
#
loop_
_entity_poly.entity_id
_entity_poly.type
_entity_poly.pdbx_seq_one_letter_code
_entity_poly.pdbx_strand_id
1 'polypeptide(L)'
;MIQDQHSDSGFYVYCDQEHIEGGWTMVFKAVSGVGSDVYQLWSASNGLFEEKIEALNVNSSFRNHYKNRLVNRWQTVAPKEARVALYKDGSELFSIVFNASNSNNENWFTKKRVISSPWTDLKSNLPTYFSIPGADGRRFYVHGPHPGCDGDYGWLSITQHLCTYETSLPYTSFIYSRLQTNTNWNVQENVGVADVLVVYIR
;
A
#
# COMPACT_ATOMS: atom_id res chain seq x y z
N MET A 1 16.09 -11.75 10.44
CA MET A 1 16.17 -10.87 11.63
C MET A 1 16.96 -9.66 11.22
N ILE A 2 16.44 -8.46 11.45
CA ILE A 2 17.18 -7.21 11.22
C ILE A 2 17.49 -6.59 12.59
N GLN A 3 18.72 -6.10 12.75
CA GLN A 3 19.13 -5.35 13.92
C GLN A 3 18.99 -3.85 13.64
N ASP A 4 18.27 -3.17 14.52
CA ASP A 4 18.08 -1.73 14.44
C ASP A 4 19.24 -1.04 15.19
N GLN A 5 19.98 -0.15 14.53
CA GLN A 5 21.17 0.48 15.12
C GLN A 5 20.88 1.35 16.35
N HIS A 6 19.62 1.65 16.65
CA HIS A 6 19.20 2.37 17.85
C HIS A 6 18.31 1.53 18.77
N SER A 7 18.38 0.20 18.70
CA SER A 7 17.70 -0.72 19.62
C SER A 7 18.51 -2.01 19.77
N ASP A 8 18.94 -2.32 20.99
CA ASP A 8 19.77 -3.51 21.29
C ASP A 8 19.05 -4.85 21.05
N SER A 9 17.74 -4.85 20.80
CA SER A 9 16.99 -6.05 20.39
C SER A 9 16.74 -6.08 18.89
N GLY A 10 17.22 -7.11 18.20
CA GLY A 10 16.80 -7.44 16.84
C GLY A 10 15.33 -7.89 16.79
N PHE A 11 14.70 -7.78 15.62
CA PHE A 11 13.31 -8.22 15.41
C PHE A 11 13.14 -8.99 14.09
N TYR A 12 12.06 -9.75 14.00
CA TYR A 12 11.72 -10.52 12.80
C TYR A 12 11.04 -9.62 11.78
N VAL A 13 11.40 -9.82 10.51
CA VAL A 13 10.77 -9.18 9.37
C VAL A 13 10.59 -10.21 8.28
N TYR A 14 9.61 -9.98 7.42
CA TYR A 14 9.52 -10.68 6.15
C TYR A 14 10.42 -9.98 5.12
N CYS A 15 11.27 -10.77 4.47
CA CYS A 15 12.11 -10.29 3.38
C CYS A 15 11.70 -11.01 2.08
N ASP A 16 11.20 -10.28 1.11
CA ASP A 16 10.98 -10.80 -0.24
C ASP A 16 12.30 -10.75 -1.03
N GLN A 17 12.79 -11.93 -1.37
CA GLN A 17 14.04 -12.14 -2.10
C GLN A 17 13.82 -12.54 -3.57
N GLU A 18 12.57 -12.72 -3.99
CA GLU A 18 12.25 -13.34 -5.28
C GLU A 18 11.84 -12.28 -6.31
N HIS A 19 11.15 -11.23 -5.87
CA HIS A 19 10.64 -10.21 -6.78
C HIS A 19 11.61 -9.03 -6.91
N ILE A 20 11.76 -8.53 -8.15
CA ILE A 20 12.49 -7.30 -8.47
C ILE A 20 13.89 -7.28 -7.82
N GLU A 21 14.71 -8.27 -8.17
CA GLU A 21 16.10 -8.43 -7.67
C GLU A 21 16.23 -8.71 -6.16
N GLY A 22 15.11 -8.84 -5.43
CA GLY A 22 15.09 -9.17 -4.01
C GLY A 22 15.50 -8.02 -3.08
N GLY A 23 15.76 -8.36 -1.82
CA GLY A 23 16.16 -7.41 -0.78
C GLY A 23 15.02 -6.57 -0.18
N TRP A 24 13.76 -6.91 -0.43
CA TRP A 24 12.61 -6.11 0.00
C TRP A 24 12.18 -6.46 1.43
N THR A 25 12.29 -5.50 2.35
CA THR A 25 11.85 -5.69 3.74
C THR A 25 10.42 -5.18 3.92
N MET A 26 9.51 -6.03 4.41
CA MET A 26 8.14 -5.63 4.74
C MET A 26 8.15 -4.67 5.94
N VAL A 27 7.52 -3.50 5.78
CA VAL A 27 7.40 -2.49 6.86
C VAL A 27 5.97 -2.18 7.25
N PHE A 28 5.01 -2.50 6.38
CA PHE A 28 3.59 -2.31 6.65
C PHE A 28 2.75 -3.32 5.88
N LYS A 29 1.62 -3.75 6.48
CA LYS A 29 0.62 -4.61 5.85
C LYS A 29 -0.78 -4.18 6.26
N ALA A 30 -1.62 -3.82 5.28
CA ALA A 30 -3.06 -3.67 5.47
C ALA A 30 -3.79 -4.94 5.02
N VAL A 31 -4.87 -5.31 5.71
CA VAL A 31 -5.60 -6.57 5.51
C VAL A 31 -7.08 -6.27 5.31
N SER A 32 -7.68 -6.83 4.26
CA SER A 32 -9.07 -6.59 3.91
C SER A 32 -10.03 -7.21 4.92
N GLY A 33 -11.13 -6.49 5.20
CA GLY A 33 -12.13 -6.81 6.20
C GLY A 33 -11.70 -6.53 7.64
N VAL A 34 -10.59 -5.84 7.87
CA VAL A 34 -10.17 -5.34 9.19
C VAL A 34 -10.46 -3.84 9.25
N GLY A 35 -11.43 -3.42 10.05
CA GLY A 35 -11.87 -2.03 10.13
C GLY A 35 -10.88 -1.14 10.88
N SER A 36 -10.23 -0.22 10.17
CA SER A 36 -9.38 0.83 10.75
C SER A 36 -9.13 1.94 9.73
N ASP A 37 -8.70 3.13 10.19
CA ASP A 37 -8.13 4.12 9.30
C ASP A 37 -6.66 3.78 9.03
N VAL A 38 -6.39 3.23 7.85
CA VAL A 38 -5.05 2.79 7.43
C VAL A 38 -4.04 3.93 7.48
N TYR A 39 -4.45 5.18 7.22
CA TYR A 39 -3.54 6.33 7.30
C TYR A 39 -3.18 6.68 8.73
N GLN A 40 -4.13 6.60 9.66
CA GLN A 40 -3.83 6.78 11.09
C GLN A 40 -2.85 5.73 11.58
N LEU A 41 -3.01 4.47 11.17
CA LEU A 41 -2.04 3.41 11.49
C LEU A 41 -0.67 3.65 10.86
N TRP A 42 -0.64 4.06 9.59
CA TRP A 42 0.60 4.38 8.89
C TRP A 42 1.37 5.56 9.53
N SER A 43 0.66 6.60 9.97
CA SER A 43 1.26 7.82 10.54
C SER A 43 1.52 7.74 12.05
N ALA A 44 0.96 6.76 12.76
CA ALA A 44 1.14 6.59 14.21
C ALA A 44 2.61 6.45 14.61
N SER A 45 3.02 7.02 15.75
CA SER A 45 4.41 6.97 16.23
C SER A 45 4.88 5.59 16.70
N ASN A 46 3.97 4.63 16.87
CA ASN A 46 4.25 3.28 17.36
C ASN A 46 4.25 2.24 16.22
N GLY A 47 4.89 1.09 16.46
CA GLY A 47 4.68 -0.12 15.67
C GLY A 47 3.34 -0.78 16.01
N LEU A 48 2.96 -1.76 15.21
CA LEU A 48 1.73 -2.53 15.33
C LEU A 48 2.02 -4.01 15.04
N PHE A 49 1.88 -4.86 16.06
CA PHE A 49 2.14 -6.31 16.01
C PHE A 49 3.52 -6.69 15.48
N GLU A 50 4.56 -5.92 15.83
CA GLU A 50 5.95 -6.14 15.39
C GLU A 50 6.53 -7.45 15.94
N GLU A 51 6.03 -7.89 17.09
CA GLU A 51 6.42 -9.12 17.78
C GLU A 51 5.66 -10.37 17.31
N LYS A 52 4.69 -10.23 16.39
CA LYS A 52 3.86 -11.34 15.89
C LYS A 52 4.38 -11.87 14.56
N ILE A 53 4.91 -13.10 14.56
CA ILE A 53 5.43 -13.72 13.34
C ILE A 53 4.31 -13.96 12.33
N GLU A 54 3.09 -14.28 12.77
CA GLU A 54 1.95 -14.49 11.87
C GLU A 54 1.57 -13.21 11.12
N ALA A 55 1.89 -12.03 11.67
CA ALA A 55 1.69 -10.74 11.02
C ALA A 55 2.58 -10.55 9.79
N LEU A 56 3.66 -11.33 9.66
CA LEU A 56 4.60 -11.28 8.55
C LEU A 56 4.16 -12.10 7.33
N ASN A 57 3.12 -12.93 7.45
CA ASN A 57 2.55 -13.66 6.31
C ASN A 57 1.97 -12.71 5.27
N VAL A 58 2.23 -12.91 3.98
CA VAL A 58 1.71 -12.07 2.88
C VAL A 58 0.24 -12.35 2.51
N ASN A 59 -0.42 -13.26 3.22
CA ASN A 59 -1.85 -13.55 3.07
C ASN A 59 -2.69 -12.89 4.19
N SER A 60 -4.01 -13.06 4.09
CA SER A 60 -4.99 -12.48 5.01
C SER A 60 -5.33 -13.35 6.24
N SER A 61 -4.54 -14.41 6.51
CA SER A 61 -4.79 -15.34 7.64
C SER A 61 -4.68 -14.66 9.00
N PHE A 62 -3.70 -13.75 9.16
CA PHE A 62 -3.61 -12.89 10.32
C PHE A 62 -4.56 -11.70 10.14
N ARG A 63 -5.71 -11.76 10.83
CA ARG A 63 -6.82 -10.78 10.73
C ARG A 63 -6.54 -9.46 11.46
N ASN A 64 -5.35 -8.90 11.28
CA ASN A 64 -4.92 -7.61 11.79
C ASN A 64 -3.90 -6.97 10.84
N HIS A 65 -3.78 -5.65 10.91
CA HIS A 65 -2.74 -4.91 10.20
C HIS A 65 -1.37 -5.10 10.84
N TYR A 66 -0.31 -4.69 10.17
CA TYR A 66 1.05 -4.71 10.70
C TYR A 66 1.80 -3.46 10.31
N LYS A 67 2.65 -2.99 11.23
CA LYS A 67 3.59 -1.89 11.01
C LYS A 67 4.81 -2.11 11.90
N ASN A 68 6.00 -2.02 11.35
CA ASN A 68 7.20 -2.03 12.19
C ASN A 68 7.81 -0.63 12.36
N ARG A 69 8.78 -0.54 13.28
CA ARG A 69 9.47 0.69 13.65
C ARG A 69 10.22 1.37 12.50
N LEU A 70 10.53 0.65 11.41
CA LEU A 70 11.30 1.20 10.28
C LEU A 70 10.53 2.31 9.56
N VAL A 71 9.20 2.25 9.53
CA VAL A 71 8.36 3.34 8.99
C VAL A 71 8.60 4.65 9.74
N ASN A 72 8.71 4.59 11.08
CA ASN A 72 8.92 5.78 11.91
C ASN A 72 10.38 6.24 11.89
N ARG A 73 11.31 5.34 11.56
CA ARG A 73 12.75 5.59 11.43
C ARG A 73 13.17 5.83 9.98
N TRP A 74 12.24 6.23 9.11
CA TRP A 74 12.46 6.36 7.66
C TRP A 74 13.73 7.15 7.31
N GLN A 75 13.98 8.27 8.00
CA GLN A 75 15.18 9.09 7.76
C GLN A 75 16.48 8.37 8.12
N THR A 76 16.47 7.59 9.20
CA THR A 76 17.63 6.80 9.65
C THR A 76 17.86 5.60 8.74
N VAL A 77 16.79 4.92 8.35
CA VAL A 77 16.85 3.77 7.42
C VAL A 77 17.28 4.23 6.02
N ALA A 78 16.89 5.45 5.63
CA ALA A 78 17.24 6.08 4.36
C ALA A 78 17.04 5.16 3.14
N PRO A 79 15.83 4.56 2.96
CA PRO A 79 15.58 3.59 1.91
C PRO A 79 15.83 4.20 0.53
N LYS A 80 16.36 3.39 -0.38
CA LYS A 80 16.58 3.78 -1.77
C LYS A 80 15.31 3.63 -2.57
N GLU A 81 14.58 2.56 -2.32
CA GLU A 81 13.33 2.26 -2.99
C GLU A 81 12.24 1.81 -2.02
N ALA A 82 11.01 2.08 -2.40
CA ALA A 82 9.82 1.61 -1.70
C ALA A 82 8.90 0.93 -2.71
N ARG A 83 8.12 -0.05 -2.26
CA ARG A 83 7.25 -0.84 -3.13
C ARG A 83 5.91 -1.04 -2.46
N VAL A 84 4.82 -0.77 -3.19
CA VAL A 84 3.46 -1.15 -2.81
C VAL A 84 3.05 -2.35 -3.64
N ALA A 85 2.74 -3.45 -2.98
CA ALA A 85 2.33 -4.70 -3.62
C ALA A 85 0.94 -5.12 -3.13
N LEU A 86 0.12 -5.65 -4.04
CA LEU A 86 -1.17 -6.24 -3.70
C LEU A 86 -1.08 -7.76 -3.76
N TYR A 87 -1.69 -8.43 -2.79
CA TYR A 87 -1.75 -9.89 -2.74
C TYR A 87 -3.19 -10.39 -2.70
N LYS A 88 -3.40 -11.54 -3.33
CA LYS A 88 -4.61 -12.34 -3.23
C LYS A 88 -4.25 -13.79 -2.98
N ASP A 89 -4.86 -14.39 -1.97
CA ASP A 89 -4.58 -15.78 -1.58
C ASP A 89 -3.08 -16.09 -1.36
N GLY A 90 -2.31 -15.07 -0.93
CA GLY A 90 -0.86 -15.18 -0.68
C GLY A 90 0.03 -15.04 -1.92
N SER A 91 -0.54 -14.87 -3.12
CA SER A 91 0.21 -14.59 -4.35
C SER A 91 0.20 -13.09 -4.68
N GLU A 92 1.34 -12.55 -5.10
CA GLU A 92 1.43 -11.15 -5.56
C GLU A 92 0.66 -11.00 -6.87
N LEU A 93 -0.24 -10.01 -6.94
CA LEU A 93 -0.95 -9.65 -8.17
C LEU A 93 -0.10 -8.74 -9.05
N PHE A 94 0.47 -7.70 -8.44
CA PHE A 94 1.40 -6.74 -9.03
C PHE A 94 1.96 -5.82 -7.94
N SER A 95 2.93 -4.99 -8.33
CA SER A 95 3.48 -3.94 -7.47
C SER A 95 3.82 -2.65 -8.23
N ILE A 96 3.88 -1.55 -7.49
CA ILE A 96 4.40 -0.25 -7.94
C ILE A 96 5.69 0.01 -7.17
N VAL A 97 6.76 0.36 -7.88
CA VAL A 97 8.06 0.69 -7.28
C VAL A 97 8.30 2.19 -7.34
N PHE A 98 8.83 2.74 -6.26
CA PHE A 98 9.08 4.15 -6.05
C PHE A 98 10.53 4.42 -5.67
N ASN A 99 11.07 5.55 -6.14
CA ASN A 99 12.29 6.13 -5.65
C ASN A 99 12.05 6.73 -4.26
N ALA A 100 12.55 6.05 -3.23
CA ALA A 100 12.45 6.46 -1.83
C ALA A 100 13.67 7.27 -1.36
N SER A 101 14.68 7.47 -2.20
CA SER A 101 15.84 8.29 -1.84
C SER A 101 15.42 9.72 -1.52
N ASN A 102 15.97 10.29 -0.45
CA ASN A 102 15.67 11.65 0.01
C ASN A 102 14.15 11.90 0.14
N SER A 103 13.42 10.92 0.65
CA SER A 103 11.99 11.01 0.96
C SER A 103 11.75 10.93 2.47
N ASN A 104 10.51 11.10 2.89
CA ASN A 104 10.04 10.74 4.23
C ASN A 104 8.92 9.70 4.12
N ASN A 105 8.46 9.18 5.26
CA ASN A 105 7.39 8.19 5.33
C ASN A 105 6.04 8.68 4.76
N GLU A 106 5.88 9.95 4.40
CA GLU A 106 4.64 10.51 3.86
C GLU A 106 4.72 10.81 2.35
N ASN A 107 5.89 11.19 1.83
CA ASN A 107 6.04 11.74 0.48
C ASN A 107 6.68 10.79 -0.55
N TRP A 108 7.07 9.58 -0.15
CA TRP A 108 7.64 8.57 -1.06
C TRP A 108 6.61 8.04 -2.06
N PHE A 109 5.35 7.91 -1.64
CA PHE A 109 4.24 7.45 -2.47
C PHE A 109 3.63 8.61 -3.26
N THR A 110 4.33 9.04 -4.31
CA THR A 110 3.89 10.13 -5.20
C THR A 110 4.24 9.83 -6.65
N LYS A 111 3.48 10.41 -7.59
CA LYS A 111 3.70 10.23 -9.04
C LYS A 111 5.16 10.46 -9.45
N LYS A 112 5.77 11.55 -8.97
CA LYS A 112 7.14 11.95 -9.35
C LYS A 112 8.20 10.92 -8.96
N ARG A 113 7.87 10.00 -8.05
CA ARG A 113 8.78 8.97 -7.56
C ARG A 113 8.55 7.60 -8.19
N VAL A 114 7.54 7.43 -9.07
CA VAL A 114 7.26 6.13 -9.69
C VAL A 114 8.41 5.71 -10.61
N ILE A 115 9.04 4.58 -10.27
CA ILE A 115 10.06 3.88 -11.08
C ILE A 115 9.36 2.92 -12.05
N SER A 116 8.51 2.04 -11.53
CA SER A 116 7.71 1.07 -12.30
C SER A 116 6.29 0.97 -11.76
N SER A 117 5.36 0.60 -12.63
CA SER A 117 3.92 0.49 -12.36
C SER A 117 3.31 -0.53 -13.33
N PRO A 118 2.26 -1.28 -12.95
CA PRO A 118 1.54 -2.15 -13.89
C PRO A 118 0.74 -1.34 -14.92
N TRP A 119 0.42 -0.07 -14.61
CA TRP A 119 -0.32 0.82 -15.49
C TRP A 119 0.62 1.68 -16.33
N THR A 120 0.40 1.65 -17.65
CA THR A 120 1.24 2.29 -18.67
C THR A 120 1.06 3.80 -18.72
N ASP A 121 -0.10 4.28 -18.30
CA ASP A 121 -0.49 5.68 -18.34
C ASP A 121 -0.16 6.45 -17.05
N LEU A 122 0.28 5.79 -15.98
CA LEU A 122 0.48 6.45 -14.69
C LEU A 122 1.59 7.53 -14.73
N LYS A 123 2.56 7.39 -15.65
CA LYS A 123 3.61 8.40 -15.87
C LYS A 123 3.12 9.56 -16.73
N SER A 124 2.28 9.30 -17.74
CA SER A 124 1.79 10.31 -18.69
C SER A 124 0.56 11.06 -18.20
N ASN A 125 -0.39 10.39 -17.54
CA ASN A 125 -1.58 11.01 -16.96
C ASN A 125 -1.30 11.75 -15.66
N LEU A 126 -2.12 12.74 -15.31
CA LEU A 126 -2.06 13.47 -14.04
C LEU A 126 -3.19 13.00 -13.13
N PRO A 127 -2.94 12.07 -12.19
CA PRO A 127 -3.89 11.77 -11.12
C PRO A 127 -4.21 13.05 -10.34
N THR A 128 -5.48 13.27 -10.02
CA THR A 128 -5.91 14.34 -9.12
C THR A 128 -5.36 14.09 -7.71
N TYR A 129 -5.31 12.81 -7.30
CA TYR A 129 -4.71 12.39 -6.04
C TYR A 129 -3.69 11.28 -6.28
N PHE A 130 -2.52 11.42 -5.63
CA PHE A 130 -1.50 10.38 -5.54
C PHE A 130 -0.77 10.56 -4.21
N SER A 131 -1.34 10.01 -3.13
CA SER A 131 -0.79 10.17 -1.78
C SER A 131 -1.28 9.10 -0.81
N ILE A 132 -0.55 8.94 0.30
CA ILE A 132 -0.94 8.03 1.38
C ILE A 132 -2.20 8.52 2.12
N PRO A 133 -2.31 9.81 2.53
CA PRO A 133 -3.52 10.31 3.17
C PRO A 133 -4.74 10.24 2.24
N GLY A 134 -4.51 10.35 0.93
CA GLY A 134 -5.53 10.37 -0.11
C GLY A 134 -6.55 11.50 0.08
N ALA A 135 -7.82 11.21 -0.17
CA ALA A 135 -8.93 12.16 -0.12
C ALA A 135 -10.21 11.45 0.33
N ASP A 136 -11.10 12.18 0.99
CA ASP A 136 -12.37 11.66 1.53
C ASP A 136 -12.15 10.30 2.16
N GLY A 137 -11.29 10.21 3.18
CA GLY A 137 -10.98 8.96 3.89
C GLY A 137 -10.37 7.78 3.10
N ARG A 138 -10.27 7.84 1.77
CA ARG A 138 -9.61 6.82 0.95
C ARG A 138 -8.12 6.97 1.06
N ARG A 139 -7.42 5.87 1.35
CA ARG A 139 -5.98 5.88 1.65
C ARG A 139 -5.17 5.22 0.53
N PHE A 140 -3.86 5.47 0.49
CA PHE A 140 -2.97 5.00 -0.58
C PHE A 140 -3.63 5.17 -1.96
N TYR A 141 -4.01 6.41 -2.24
CA TYR A 141 -5.01 6.75 -3.23
C TYR A 141 -4.33 7.23 -4.50
N VAL A 142 -4.51 6.48 -5.59
CA VAL A 142 -4.03 6.82 -6.93
C VAL A 142 -5.27 6.98 -7.80
N HIS A 143 -5.71 8.23 -7.93
CA HIS A 143 -7.03 8.55 -8.45
C HIS A 143 -6.98 9.64 -9.50
N GLY A 144 -7.75 9.43 -10.57
CA GLY A 144 -7.99 10.38 -11.65
C GLY A 144 -9.03 11.44 -11.24
N PRO A 145 -9.83 11.97 -12.20
CA PRO A 145 -10.85 12.96 -11.86
C PRO A 145 -11.78 12.39 -10.77
N HIS A 146 -12.10 13.25 -9.80
CA HIS A 146 -12.91 12.95 -8.61
C HIS A 146 -14.17 13.81 -8.58
N PRO A 147 -15.11 13.63 -9.54
CA PRO A 147 -16.34 14.40 -9.62
C PRO A 147 -17.43 13.88 -8.67
N GLY A 148 -17.20 12.75 -7.97
CA GLY A 148 -18.16 12.04 -7.14
C GLY A 148 -18.36 10.60 -7.60
N CYS A 149 -19.06 9.80 -6.78
CA CYS A 149 -19.11 8.33 -6.88
C CYS A 149 -19.32 7.77 -8.30
N ASP A 150 -20.24 8.33 -9.09
CA ASP A 150 -20.58 7.82 -10.43
C ASP A 150 -19.44 8.03 -11.45
N GLY A 151 -18.58 9.01 -11.21
CA GLY A 151 -17.48 9.39 -12.07
C GLY A 151 -16.11 9.25 -11.44
N ASP A 152 -15.96 8.50 -10.34
CA ASP A 152 -14.67 8.26 -9.71
C ASP A 152 -13.86 7.26 -10.56
N TYR A 153 -12.76 7.75 -11.15
CA TYR A 153 -11.81 6.95 -11.91
C TYR A 153 -10.50 6.81 -11.13
N GLY A 154 -9.94 5.61 -11.09
CA GLY A 154 -8.60 5.47 -10.51
C GLY A 154 -7.86 4.20 -10.88
N TRP A 155 -6.67 4.10 -10.31
CA TRP A 155 -5.75 3.00 -10.50
C TRP A 155 -5.67 2.13 -9.25
N LEU A 156 -5.63 2.75 -8.07
CA LEU A 156 -5.53 2.08 -6.77
C LEU A 156 -6.25 2.89 -5.70
N SER A 157 -6.98 2.22 -4.81
CA SER A 157 -7.58 2.85 -3.63
C SER A 157 -7.74 1.86 -2.48
N ILE A 158 -7.45 2.31 -1.26
CA ILE A 158 -8.00 1.70 -0.04
C ILE A 158 -9.34 2.37 0.24
N THR A 159 -10.39 1.56 0.14
CA THR A 159 -11.79 1.98 0.28
C THR A 159 -12.18 2.25 1.72
N GLN A 160 -13.20 3.08 1.89
CA GLN A 160 -13.71 3.52 3.19
C GLN A 160 -15.25 3.64 3.24
N HIS A 161 -15.94 2.92 2.35
CA HIS A 161 -17.40 2.67 2.44
C HIS A 161 -18.31 3.89 2.24
N LEU A 162 -17.93 4.87 1.40
CA LEU A 162 -18.82 6.00 1.09
C LEU A 162 -19.61 5.82 -0.21
N CYS A 163 -18.98 5.29 -1.26
CA CYS A 163 -19.66 5.07 -2.54
C CYS A 163 -20.21 3.65 -2.64
N THR A 164 -21.24 3.45 -3.45
CA THR A 164 -21.91 2.14 -3.64
C THR A 164 -20.96 1.04 -4.13
N TYR A 165 -19.98 1.39 -4.96
CA TYR A 165 -18.92 0.47 -5.38
C TYR A 165 -18.00 0.05 -4.21
N GLU A 166 -17.95 0.80 -3.12
CA GLU A 166 -17.22 0.46 -1.89
C GLU A 166 -18.10 -0.33 -0.92
N THR A 167 -19.38 0.05 -0.75
CA THR A 167 -20.28 -0.53 0.27
C THR A 167 -20.60 -2.01 0.05
N SER A 168 -20.35 -2.53 -1.16
CA SER A 168 -20.49 -3.95 -1.47
C SER A 168 -19.28 -4.79 -1.06
N LEU A 169 -18.18 -4.16 -0.63
CA LEU A 169 -16.93 -4.81 -0.28
C LEU A 169 -16.79 -4.98 1.25
N PRO A 170 -15.80 -5.74 1.74
CA PRO A 170 -15.41 -5.67 3.13
C PRO A 170 -14.84 -4.29 3.53
N TYR A 171 -14.87 -3.95 4.83
CA TYR A 171 -14.13 -2.80 5.36
C TYR A 171 -12.65 -2.86 4.97
N THR A 172 -12.05 -1.72 4.63
CA THR A 172 -10.62 -1.65 4.25
C THR A 172 -10.30 -2.54 3.03
N SER A 173 -11.09 -2.45 1.95
CA SER A 173 -10.81 -3.20 0.73
C SER A 173 -9.85 -2.46 -0.19
N PHE A 174 -9.00 -3.22 -0.88
CA PHE A 174 -8.01 -2.70 -1.82
C PHE A 174 -8.53 -2.90 -3.24
N ILE A 175 -9.04 -1.83 -3.84
CA ILE A 175 -9.52 -1.86 -5.22
C ILE A 175 -8.45 -1.36 -6.17
N TYR A 176 -8.39 -1.96 -7.36
CA TYR A 176 -7.43 -1.59 -8.38
C TYR A 176 -7.99 -1.76 -9.80
N SER A 177 -7.45 -1.03 -10.75
CA SER A 177 -7.81 -1.22 -12.17
C SER A 177 -7.14 -2.47 -12.74
N ARG A 178 -7.93 -3.37 -13.31
CA ARG A 178 -7.47 -4.54 -14.08
C ARG A 178 -6.99 -4.18 -15.48
N LEU A 179 -7.32 -2.98 -15.95
CA LEU A 179 -6.86 -2.46 -17.23
C LEU A 179 -5.39 -2.04 -17.13
N GLN A 180 -4.76 -1.77 -18.27
CA GLN A 180 -3.44 -1.14 -18.31
C GLN A 180 -3.48 0.36 -17.93
N THR A 181 -4.66 0.91 -17.69
CA THR A 181 -4.92 2.32 -17.35
C THR A 181 -5.86 2.43 -16.15
N ASN A 182 -6.29 3.63 -15.76
CA ASN A 182 -7.39 3.77 -14.80
C ASN A 182 -8.70 3.14 -15.30
N THR A 183 -9.63 2.94 -14.38
CA THR A 183 -11.00 2.55 -14.68
C THR A 183 -11.99 3.31 -13.81
N ASN A 184 -13.25 3.37 -14.24
CA ASN A 184 -14.35 3.85 -13.41
C ASN A 184 -14.70 2.75 -12.39
N TRP A 185 -14.74 3.09 -11.10
CA TRP A 185 -14.97 2.10 -10.05
C TRP A 185 -16.35 1.42 -10.10
N ASN A 186 -17.30 1.99 -10.84
CA ASN A 186 -18.63 1.39 -11.04
C ASN A 186 -18.65 0.30 -12.13
N VAL A 187 -17.58 0.16 -12.93
CA VAL A 187 -17.48 -0.85 -13.99
C VAL A 187 -16.81 -2.11 -13.42
N GLN A 188 -17.59 -2.92 -12.71
CA GLN A 188 -17.10 -4.01 -11.86
C GLN A 188 -16.18 -5.01 -12.56
N GLU A 189 -16.41 -5.30 -13.84
CA GLU A 189 -15.55 -6.20 -14.63
C GLU A 189 -14.10 -5.72 -14.73
N ASN A 190 -13.89 -4.40 -14.68
CA ASN A 190 -12.59 -3.75 -14.75
C ASN A 190 -11.95 -3.57 -13.37
N VAL A 191 -12.68 -3.80 -12.28
CA VAL A 191 -12.21 -3.59 -10.92
C VAL A 191 -11.74 -4.90 -10.30
N GLY A 192 -10.49 -4.91 -9.88
CA GLY A 192 -9.93 -5.97 -9.06
C GLY A 192 -10.03 -5.63 -7.58
N VAL A 193 -10.11 -6.67 -6.75
CA VAL A 193 -10.11 -6.55 -5.28
C VAL A 193 -9.04 -7.51 -4.74
N ALA A 194 -8.12 -6.97 -3.93
CA ALA A 194 -7.06 -7.72 -3.27
C ALA A 194 -7.36 -7.92 -1.78
N ASP A 195 -6.72 -8.91 -1.17
CA ASP A 195 -6.91 -9.27 0.24
C ASP A 195 -5.94 -8.53 1.16
N VAL A 196 -4.78 -8.15 0.62
CA VAL A 196 -3.68 -7.54 1.37
C VAL A 196 -2.98 -6.48 0.51
N LEU A 197 -2.66 -5.34 1.11
CA LEU A 197 -1.71 -4.37 0.59
C LEU A 197 -0.47 -4.38 1.48
N VAL A 198 0.71 -4.53 0.89
CA VAL A 198 1.99 -4.57 1.60
C VAL A 198 2.88 -3.42 1.12
N VAL A 199 3.53 -2.75 2.07
CA VAL A 199 4.61 -1.80 1.79
C VAL A 199 5.94 -2.44 2.15
N TYR A 200 6.85 -2.43 1.19
CA TYR A 200 8.24 -2.83 1.34
C TYR A 200 9.18 -1.65 1.16
N ILE A 201 10.37 -1.75 1.75
CA ILE A 201 11.50 -0.85 1.49
C ILE A 201 12.79 -1.63 1.26
N ARG A 202 13.75 -1.02 0.55
CA ARG A 202 15.14 -1.48 0.45
C ARG A 202 16.10 -0.31 0.28
#